data_AF-A0A2Z6AZ56-F1
#
_entry.id   AF-A0A2Z6AZ56-F1
#
_cell.length_a   1.000
_cell.length_b   1.000
_cell.length_c   1.000
_cell.angle_alpha   90.00
_cell.angle_beta   90.00
_cell.angle_gamma   90.00
#
_symmetry.space_group_name_H-M   'P 1'
#
loop_
_entity.id
_entity.type
_entity.pdbx_description
1 polymer ?
#
loop_
_entity_poly.entity_id
_entity_poly.type
_entity_poly.pdbx_seq_one_letter_code
_entity_poly.pdbx_strand_id
1 'polypeptide(L)'
;MAGAKWVWATAGLLALSLLLGLGLVWCNIERMDLAYGLKTQQVELERVEALIGKLELERNNLLSPHRLRAKATELGLGPAGQGRLRRITDGDKDPQGPPEE
;
A
#
# COMPACT_ATOMS: atom_id res chain seq x y z
N MET A 1 -55.46 -35.29 25.21
CA MET A 1 -54.89 -34.04 24.67
C MET A 1 -53.36 -33.93 24.77
N ALA A 2 -52.63 -34.87 25.39
CA ALA A 2 -51.16 -34.78 25.51
C ALA A 2 -50.41 -35.00 24.18
N GLY A 3 -50.84 -35.95 23.34
CA GLY A 3 -50.16 -36.27 22.08
C GLY A 3 -50.08 -35.10 21.08
N ALA A 4 -51.16 -34.32 20.96
CA ALA A 4 -51.16 -33.14 20.08
C ALA A 4 -50.12 -32.09 20.51
N LYS A 5 -49.90 -31.91 21.82
CA LYS A 5 -48.88 -30.97 22.34
C LYS A 5 -47.47 -31.40 21.95
N TRP A 6 -47.16 -32.70 22.00
CA TRP A 6 -45.87 -33.23 21.58
C TRP A 6 -45.65 -33.12 20.06
N VAL A 7 -46.71 -33.32 19.27
CA VAL A 7 -46.66 -33.13 17.81
C VAL A 7 -46.35 -31.66 17.47
N TRP A 8 -47.01 -30.70 18.11
CA TRP A 8 -46.72 -29.28 17.87
C TRP A 8 -45.33 -28.86 18.37
N ALA A 9 -44.88 -29.38 19.51
CA ALA A 9 -43.54 -29.12 20.01
C ALA A 9 -42.46 -29.64 19.05
N THR A 10 -42.60 -30.88 18.58
CA THR A 10 -41.66 -31.48 17.62
C THR A 10 -41.68 -30.77 16.26
N ALA A 11 -42.86 -30.38 15.77
CA ALA A 11 -42.99 -29.57 14.56
C ALA A 11 -42.29 -28.20 14.70
N GLY A 12 -42.42 -27.55 15.87
CA GLY A 12 -41.74 -26.28 16.16
C GLY A 12 -40.22 -26.40 16.17
N LEU A 13 -39.67 -27.45 16.81
CA LEU A 13 -38.23 -27.72 16.77
C LEU A 13 -37.73 -28.01 15.36
N LEU A 14 -38.49 -28.76 14.56
CA LEU A 14 -38.13 -29.07 13.19
C LEU A 14 -38.09 -27.79 12.32
N ALA A 15 -39.10 -26.93 12.45
CA ALA A 15 -39.13 -25.64 11.76
C ALA A 15 -37.96 -24.74 12.19
N LEU A 16 -37.66 -24.66 13.48
CA LEU A 16 -36.53 -23.88 13.98
C LEU A 16 -35.19 -24.43 13.45
N SER A 17 -35.01 -25.75 13.42
CA SER A 17 -33.82 -26.39 12.88
C SER A 17 -33.63 -26.08 11.39
N LEU A 18 -34.72 -26.06 10.61
CA LEU A 18 -34.67 -25.68 9.19
C LEU A 18 -34.29 -24.21 9.01
N LEU A 19 -34.87 -23.30 9.80
CA LEU A 19 -34.53 -21.88 9.75
C LEU A 19 -33.07 -21.63 10.12
N LEU A 20 -32.57 -22.29 11.17
CA LEU A 20 -31.16 -22.21 11.56
C LEU A 20 -30.25 -22.78 10.48
N GLY A 21 -30.60 -23.92 9.88
CA GLY A 21 -29.85 -24.51 8.77
C GLY A 21 -29.76 -23.56 7.58
N LEU A 22 -30.88 -22.95 7.20
CA LEU A 22 -30.93 -21.98 6.11
C LEU A 22 -30.10 -20.73 6.43
N GLY A 23 -30.21 -20.20 7.65
CA GLY A 23 -29.39 -19.08 8.12
C GLY A 23 -27.90 -19.40 8.13
N LEU A 24 -27.53 -20.64 8.45
CA LEU A 24 -26.15 -21.09 8.41
C LEU A 24 -25.59 -21.10 6.99
N VAL A 25 -26.37 -21.61 6.02
CA VAL A 25 -26.00 -21.60 4.60
C VAL A 25 -25.88 -20.16 4.09
N TRP A 26 -26.82 -19.29 4.46
CA TRP A 26 -26.75 -17.87 4.10
C TRP A 26 -25.48 -17.20 4.62
N CYS A 27 -25.20 -17.35 5.92
CA CYS A 27 -23.98 -16.82 6.53
C CYS A 27 -22.72 -17.44 5.91
N ASN A 28 -22.77 -18.70 5.50
CA ASN A 28 -21.66 -19.35 4.81
C ASN A 28 -21.38 -18.69 3.45
N ILE A 29 -22.42 -18.41 2.66
CA ILE A 29 -22.31 -17.74 1.37
C ILE A 29 -21.72 -16.33 1.56
N GLU A 30 -22.28 -15.55 2.50
CA GLU A 30 -21.79 -14.20 2.79
C GLU A 30 -20.31 -14.21 3.22
N ARG A 31 -19.93 -15.14 4.10
CA ARG A 31 -18.53 -15.30 4.52
C ARG A 31 -17.62 -15.67 3.36
N MET A 32 -18.09 -16.52 2.45
CA MET A 32 -17.32 -16.92 1.29
C MET A 32 -17.14 -15.76 0.31
N ASP A 33 -18.20 -14.98 0.07
CA ASP A 33 -18.14 -13.78 -0.78
C ASP A 33 -17.15 -12.76 -0.23
N LEU A 34 -17.21 -12.49 1.08
CA LEU A 34 -16.25 -11.62 1.75
C LEU A 34 -14.80 -12.13 1.61
N ALA A 35 -14.59 -13.44 1.74
CA ALA A 35 -13.27 -14.05 1.57
C ALA A 35 -12.73 -13.89 0.14
N TYR A 36 -13.59 -14.04 -0.88
CA TYR A 36 -13.23 -13.77 -2.26
C TYR A 36 -12.92 -12.29 -2.50
N GLY A 37 -13.70 -11.37 -1.93
CA GLY A 37 -13.43 -9.94 -1.98
C GLY A 37 -12.08 -9.60 -1.38
N LEU A 38 -11.80 -10.09 -0.18
CA LEU A 38 -10.53 -9.90 0.52
C LEU A 38 -9.34 -10.47 -0.27
N LYS A 39 -9.50 -11.65 -0.88
CA LYS A 39 -8.46 -12.26 -1.72
C LYS A 39 -8.16 -11.40 -2.94
N THR A 40 -9.20 -10.86 -3.57
CA THR A 40 -9.05 -9.98 -4.75
C THR A 40 -8.28 -8.70 -4.37
N GLN A 41 -8.66 -8.08 -3.25
CA GLN A 41 -7.97 -6.89 -2.75
C GLN A 41 -6.50 -7.16 -2.38
N GLN A 42 -6.21 -8.31 -1.78
CA GLN A 42 -4.82 -8.71 -1.48
C GLN A 42 -3.99 -8.86 -2.77
N VAL A 43 -4.53 -9.49 -3.80
CA VAL A 43 -3.85 -9.62 -5.10
C VAL A 43 -3.59 -8.26 -5.74
N GLU A 44 -4.54 -7.32 -5.63
CA GLU A 44 -4.34 -5.96 -6.13
C GLU A 44 -3.26 -5.21 -5.35
N LEU A 45 -3.26 -5.33 -4.01
CA LEU A 45 -2.21 -4.75 -3.16
C LEU A 45 -0.83 -5.31 -3.51
N GLU A 46 -0.68 -6.64 -3.61
CA GLU A 46 0.58 -7.28 -4.00
C GLU A 46 1.04 -6.81 -5.39
N ARG A 47 0.11 -6.63 -6.33
CA ARG A 47 0.42 -6.13 -7.68
C ARG A 47 0.96 -4.70 -7.64
N VAL A 48 0.34 -3.82 -6.86
CA VAL A 48 0.77 -2.43 -6.72
C VAL A 48 2.13 -2.36 -6.03
N GLU A 49 2.33 -3.12 -4.95
CA GLU A 49 3.60 -3.18 -4.24
C GLU A 49 4.75 -3.67 -5.13
N ALA A 50 4.50 -4.71 -5.93
CA ALA A 50 5.48 -5.20 -6.91
C ALA A 50 5.81 -4.15 -7.97
N LEU A 51 4.84 -3.33 -8.39
CA LEU A 51 5.07 -2.26 -9.36
C LEU A 51 5.90 -1.12 -8.75
N ILE A 52 5.60 -0.73 -7.51
CA ILE A 52 6.38 0.26 -6.75
C ILE A 52 7.82 -0.21 -6.62
N GLY A 53 8.05 -1.46 -6.20
CA GLY A 53 9.41 -2.01 -6.07
C GLY A 53 10.21 -1.98 -7.38
N LYS A 54 9.56 -2.26 -8.51
CA LYS A 54 10.20 -2.12 -9.83
C LYS A 54 10.57 -0.66 -10.14
N LEU A 55 9.65 0.25 -9.89
CA LEU A 55 9.85 1.69 -10.14
C LEU A 55 10.98 2.25 -9.27
N GLU A 56 11.06 1.85 -8.02
CA GLU A 56 12.14 2.21 -7.12
C GLU A 56 13.50 1.69 -7.61
N LEU A 57 13.53 0.45 -8.12
CA LEU A 57 14.74 -0.14 -8.67
C LEU A 57 15.21 0.59 -9.93
N GLU A 58 14.29 0.92 -10.84
CA GLU A 58 14.59 1.73 -12.03
C GLU A 58 15.08 3.14 -11.65
N ARG A 59 14.41 3.79 -10.71
CA ARG A 59 14.82 5.10 -10.18
C ARG A 59 16.22 5.05 -9.58
N ASN A 60 16.51 4.02 -8.79
CA ASN A 60 17.84 3.83 -8.18
C ASN A 60 18.90 3.51 -9.23
N ASN A 61 18.56 2.75 -10.27
CA ASN A 61 19.45 2.48 -11.40
C ASN A 61 19.76 3.78 -12.19
N LEU A 62 18.77 4.63 -12.44
CA LEU A 62 18.96 5.93 -13.09
C LEU A 62 19.86 6.86 -12.26
N LEU A 63 19.71 6.83 -10.93
CA LEU A 63 20.55 7.58 -10.00
C LEU A 63 21.88 6.89 -9.67
N SER A 64 22.18 5.75 -10.28
CA SER A 64 23.43 5.05 -10.01
C SER A 64 24.63 5.91 -10.42
N PRO A 65 25.74 5.92 -9.65
CA PRO A 65 26.90 6.74 -9.95
C PRO A 65 27.47 6.50 -11.35
N HIS A 66 27.40 5.27 -11.85
CA HIS A 66 27.83 4.96 -13.21
C HIS A 66 26.93 5.64 -14.26
N ARG A 67 25.60 5.54 -14.15
CA ARG A 67 24.68 6.17 -15.11
C ARG A 67 24.79 7.69 -15.06
N LEU A 68 24.89 8.25 -13.85
CA LEU A 68 25.11 9.69 -13.66
C LEU A 68 26.44 10.17 -14.24
N ARG A 69 27.54 9.42 -14.04
CA ARG A 69 28.85 9.76 -14.65
C ARG A 69 28.80 9.70 -16.17
N ALA A 70 28.18 8.66 -16.74
CA ALA A 70 28.01 8.55 -18.18
C ALA A 70 27.22 9.74 -18.75
N LYS A 71 26.14 10.14 -18.07
CA LYS A 71 25.34 11.32 -18.43
C LYS A 71 26.12 12.62 -18.27
N ALA A 72 26.93 12.75 -17.22
CA ALA A 72 27.79 13.91 -17.00
C ALA A 72 28.82 14.03 -18.13
N THR A 73 29.47 12.93 -18.54
CA THR A 73 30.40 12.92 -19.67
C THR A 73 29.71 13.32 -20.99
N GLU A 74 28.51 12.80 -21.26
CA GLU A 74 27.70 13.17 -22.43
C GLU A 74 27.41 14.69 -22.48
N LEU A 75 27.14 15.29 -21.32
CA LEU A 75 26.86 16.72 -21.18
C LEU A 75 28.12 17.61 -21.07
N GLY A 76 29.32 17.03 -21.19
CA GLY A 76 30.59 17.75 -21.00
C GLY A 76 30.84 18.20 -19.56
N LEU A 77 30.10 17.65 -18.59
CA LEU A 77 30.23 17.93 -17.17
C LEU A 77 31.32 17.05 -16.56
N GLY A 78 32.23 17.68 -15.83
CA GLY A 78 33.31 17.03 -15.10
C GLY A 78 33.34 17.46 -13.63
N PRO A 79 34.14 16.78 -12.79
CA PRO A 79 34.33 17.20 -11.40
C PRO A 79 34.75 18.68 -11.34
N ALA A 80 34.13 19.44 -10.45
CA ALA A 80 34.46 20.84 -10.26
C ALA A 80 35.94 20.96 -9.85
N GLY A 81 36.69 21.78 -10.58
CA GLY A 81 38.11 22.03 -10.27
C GLY A 81 38.30 22.63 -8.88
N GLN A 82 39.49 22.39 -8.30
CA GLN A 82 39.89 22.91 -6.99
C GLN A 82 39.61 24.42 -6.89
N GLY A 83 38.83 24.85 -5.89
CA GLY A 83 38.46 26.25 -5.66
C GLY A 83 37.08 26.70 -6.17
N ARG A 84 36.33 25.86 -6.90
CA ARG A 84 34.98 26.22 -7.42
C ARG A 84 33.79 25.78 -6.56
N LEU A 85 34.01 25.08 -5.45
CA LEU A 85 32.93 24.74 -4.51
C LEU A 85 32.81 25.83 -3.45
N ARG A 86 31.68 26.56 -3.44
CA ARG A 86 31.31 27.42 -2.31
C ARG A 86 30.98 26.53 -1.11
N ARG A 87 31.77 26.65 -0.03
CA ARG A 87 31.49 25.99 1.24
C ARG A 87 30.54 26.90 2.01
N ILE A 88 29.26 26.53 2.07
CA ILE A 88 28.27 27.21 2.91
C ILE A 88 28.65 26.95 4.37
N THR A 89 29.16 27.97 5.05
CA THR A 89 29.37 27.98 6.49
C THR A 89 28.11 28.52 7.17
N ASP A 90 27.70 27.98 8.32
CA ASP A 90 26.48 28.39 9.05
C ASP A 90 26.42 29.89 9.41
N GLY A 91 27.54 30.62 9.31
CA GLY A 91 27.61 32.08 9.46
C GLY A 91 27.19 32.90 8.24
N ASP A 92 26.78 32.28 7.14
CA ASP A 92 26.36 32.94 5.88
C ASP A 92 24.83 33.18 5.84
N LYS A 93 24.21 33.19 7.02
CA LYS A 93 22.89 33.79 7.25
C LYS A 93 23.11 35.16 7.89
N ASP A 94 23.53 36.15 7.10
CA ASP A 94 23.46 37.56 7.54
C ASP A 94 22.18 38.22 6.98
N PRO A 95 21.27 38.71 7.85
CA PRO A 95 20.09 39.49 7.49
C PRO A 95 20.34 40.96 7.11
N GLN A 96 21.57 41.49 7.05
CA GLN A 96 21.79 42.92 6.84
C GLN A 96 22.82 43.22 5.74
N GLY A 97 22.34 43.80 4.62
CA GLY A 97 23.19 44.54 3.70
C GLY A 97 23.72 45.83 4.37
N PRO A 98 24.97 46.24 4.11
CA PRO A 98 25.63 47.29 4.88
C PRO A 98 25.10 48.72 4.59
N PRO A 99 25.29 49.66 5.53
CA PRO A 99 24.90 51.08 5.40
C PRO A 99 25.95 51.96 4.70
N GLU A 100 25.44 53.05 4.11
CA GLU A 100 26.00 54.37 3.72
C GLU A 100 27.37 54.50 3.01
N GLU A 101 27.35 55.11 1.81
CA GLU A 101 27.97 56.42 1.54
C GLU A 101 27.01 57.30 0.73
#